data_AF-A0A395ISS6-F1
#
_entry.id   AF-A0A395ISS6-F1
#
_cell.length_a   1.000
_cell.length_b   1.000
_cell.length_c   1.000
_cell.angle_alpha   90.00
_cell.angle_beta   90.00
_cell.angle_gamma   90.00
#
_symmetry.space_group_name_H-M   'P 1'
#
loop_
_entity.id
_entity.type
_entity.pdbx_description
1 polymer ?
#
loop_
_entity_poly.entity_id
_entity_poly.type
_entity_poly.pdbx_seq_one_letter_code
_entity_poly.pdbx_strand_id
1 'polypeptide(L)'
;MGIEGNEMADELADAGAKEGRMDNDRSAEPTISGIGTTARALANVTTSDWWRRRYTGLSASYRKWELGYAIAEPPELRLPPHVAPPALSRPNGTWRLCAVSQKVRP
;
A
#
# COMPACT_ATOMS: atom_id res chain seq x y z
N MET A 1 1.65 23.63 47.11
CA MET A 1 2.01 23.11 48.44
C MET A 1 2.26 21.62 48.23
N GLY A 2 3.52 21.18 48.27
CA GLY A 2 3.92 19.79 48.03
C GLY A 2 3.73 18.93 49.28
N ILE A 3 3.63 17.61 49.09
CA ILE A 3 3.49 16.65 50.18
C ILE A 3 4.91 16.29 50.66
N GLU A 4 5.21 16.54 51.93
CA GLU A 4 6.51 16.23 52.53
C GLU A 4 6.79 14.73 52.46
N GLY A 5 7.93 14.34 51.88
CA GLY A 5 8.33 12.94 51.66
C GLY A 5 8.11 12.40 50.24
N ASN A 6 7.55 13.20 49.32
CA ASN A 6 7.36 12.82 47.92
C ASN A 6 8.43 13.41 46.98
N GLU A 7 9.48 14.02 47.53
CA GLU A 7 10.48 14.77 46.75
C GLU A 7 11.19 13.86 45.75
N MET A 8 11.54 12.63 46.16
CA MET A 8 12.17 11.64 45.28
C MET A 8 11.23 11.15 44.17
N ALA A 9 9.92 11.09 44.43
CA ALA A 9 8.94 10.69 43.41
C ALA A 9 8.70 11.81 42.40
N ASP A 10 8.67 13.06 42.85
CA ASP A 10 8.57 14.23 41.98
C ASP A 10 9.85 14.37 41.14
N GLU A 11 11.04 14.13 41.72
CA GLU A 11 12.31 14.08 40.99
C GLU A 11 12.34 12.97 39.93
N LEU A 12 11.83 11.78 40.24
CA LEU A 12 11.73 10.66 39.27
C LEU A 12 10.72 10.96 38.16
N ALA A 13 9.59 11.61 38.47
CA ALA A 13 8.60 12.02 37.48
C ALA A 13 9.15 13.10 36.54
N ASP A 14 9.87 14.09 37.09
CA ASP A 14 10.55 15.13 36.31
C ASP A 14 11.68 14.55 35.46
N ALA A 15 12.42 13.57 35.99
CA ALA A 15 13.47 12.87 35.25
C ALA A 15 12.89 12.11 34.06
N GLY A 16 11.79 11.37 34.25
CA GLY A 16 11.09 10.68 33.15
C GLY A 16 10.43 11.62 32.15
N ALA A 17 9.99 12.82 32.57
CA ALA A 17 9.46 13.83 31.67
C ALA A 17 10.55 14.54 30.85
N LYS A 18 11.76 14.67 31.40
CA LYS A 18 12.95 15.23 30.74
C LYS A 18 13.76 14.20 29.95
N GLU A 19 13.53 12.91 30.18
CA GLU A 19 14.03 11.81 29.34
C GLU A 19 13.38 11.94 27.98
N GLY A 20 14.05 12.74 27.15
CA GLY A 20 13.57 13.23 25.89
C GLY A 20 13.04 12.09 25.04
N ARG A 21 11.81 12.30 24.56
CA ARG A 21 11.22 11.74 23.34
C ARG A 21 12.20 10.79 22.67
N MET A 22 12.01 9.47 22.86
CA MET A 22 12.71 8.46 22.06
C MET A 22 12.76 9.01 20.64
N ASP A 23 13.98 9.21 20.17
CA ASP A 23 14.30 9.50 18.80
C ASP A 23 13.44 8.59 17.94
N ASN A 24 12.38 9.18 17.40
CA ASN A 24 11.44 8.50 16.53
C ASN A 24 12.10 8.32 15.15
N ASP A 25 13.40 8.06 15.12
CA ASP A 25 14.21 7.72 13.95
C ASP A 25 14.06 6.25 13.56
N ARG A 26 13.14 5.53 14.20
CA ARG A 26 12.49 4.35 13.59
C ARG A 26 11.53 4.71 12.46
N SER A 27 11.28 6.00 12.20
CA SER A 27 10.42 6.46 11.08
C SER A 27 11.00 6.16 9.69
N ALA A 28 12.21 5.60 9.60
CA ALA A 28 12.88 5.29 8.34
C ALA A 28 13.01 3.78 8.06
N GLU A 29 12.35 2.89 8.82
CA GLU A 29 12.26 1.50 8.37
C GLU A 29 11.35 1.44 7.12
N PRO A 30 11.87 1.05 5.94
CA PRO A 30 11.05 0.98 4.76
C PRO A 30 9.98 -0.08 5.01
N THR A 31 8.71 0.31 4.95
CA THR A 31 7.59 -0.61 5.10
C THR A 31 7.76 -1.78 4.13
N ILE A 32 7.33 -2.99 4.49
CA ILE A 32 7.37 -4.18 3.61
C ILE A 32 6.84 -3.84 2.19
N SER A 33 5.77 -3.04 2.11
CA SER A 33 5.22 -2.52 0.86
C SER A 33 6.18 -1.58 0.10
N GLY A 34 6.90 -0.71 0.81
CA GLY A 34 7.91 0.20 0.25
C GLY A 34 9.10 -0.56 -0.33
N ILE A 35 9.64 -1.56 0.39
CA ILE A 35 10.72 -2.42 -0.11
C ILE A 35 10.27 -3.15 -1.39
N GLY A 36 9.08 -3.73 -1.38
CA GLY A 36 8.52 -4.42 -2.55
C GLY A 36 8.33 -3.49 -3.75
N THR A 37 7.95 -2.24 -3.51
CA THR A 37 7.79 -1.22 -4.57
C THR A 37 9.14 -0.86 -5.19
N THR A 38 10.16 -0.61 -4.37
CA THR A 38 11.53 -0.34 -4.84
C THR A 38 12.12 -1.53 -5.58
N ALA A 39 11.93 -2.75 -5.07
CA ALA A 39 12.39 -3.98 -5.72
C ALA A 39 11.74 -4.17 -7.09
N ARG A 40 10.43 -3.92 -7.21
CA ARG A 40 9.72 -4.00 -8.49
C ARG A 40 10.18 -2.92 -9.46
N ALA A 41 10.38 -1.69 -8.99
CA ALA A 41 10.91 -0.60 -9.81
C ALA A 41 12.31 -0.95 -10.36
N LEU A 42 13.20 -1.47 -9.51
CA LEU A 42 14.53 -1.89 -9.91
C LEU A 42 14.46 -3.05 -10.94
N ALA A 43 13.63 -4.07 -10.69
CA ALA A 43 13.44 -5.18 -11.62
C ALA A 43 12.93 -4.74 -12.99
N ASN A 44 12.01 -3.77 -13.03
CA ASN A 44 11.50 -3.22 -14.28
C ASN A 44 12.58 -2.49 -15.08
N VAL A 45 13.40 -1.68 -14.41
CA VAL A 45 14.51 -0.96 -15.04
C VAL A 45 15.56 -1.92 -15.58
N THR A 46 16.00 -2.89 -14.76
CA THR A 46 17.01 -3.88 -15.19
C THR A 46 16.51 -4.76 -16.32
N THR A 47 15.24 -5.17 -16.29
CA THR A 47 14.62 -5.94 -17.37
C THR A 47 14.58 -5.12 -18.66
N SER A 48 14.19 -3.84 -18.58
CA SER A 48 14.16 -2.94 -19.73
C SER A 48 15.55 -2.71 -20.32
N ASP A 49 16.55 -2.48 -19.47
CA ASP A 49 17.94 -2.30 -19.89
C ASP A 49 18.51 -3.55 -20.54
N TRP A 50 18.20 -4.73 -19.97
CA TRP A 50 18.58 -6.01 -20.55
C TRP A 50 17.98 -6.19 -21.95
N TRP A 51 16.68 -5.91 -22.11
CA TRP A 51 16.01 -5.98 -23.41
C TRP A 51 16.60 -5.00 -24.42
N ARG A 52 16.87 -3.75 -24.02
CA ARG A 52 17.52 -2.75 -24.88
C ARG A 52 18.87 -3.21 -25.40
N ARG A 53 19.71 -3.78 -24.52
CA ARG A 53 21.01 -4.34 -24.90
C ARG A 53 20.86 -5.54 -25.82
N ARG A 54 19.87 -6.40 -25.60
CA ARG A 54 19.65 -7.60 -26.44
C ARG A 54 19.05 -7.26 -27.81
N TYR A 55 18.26 -6.20 -27.89
CA TYR A 55 17.51 -5.80 -29.09
C TYR A 55 18.41 -5.49 -30.29
N THR A 56 19.61 -4.94 -30.05
CA THR A 56 20.59 -4.66 -31.11
C THR A 56 21.12 -5.92 -31.79
N GLY A 57 21.13 -7.06 -31.07
CA GLY A 57 21.55 -8.36 -31.57
C GLY A 57 20.42 -9.24 -32.11
N LEU A 58 19.22 -8.69 -32.34
CA LEU A 58 18.08 -9.40 -32.92
C LEU A 58 18.02 -9.20 -34.43
N SER A 59 17.58 -10.24 -35.14
CA SER A 59 17.38 -10.18 -36.59
C SER A 59 16.31 -9.12 -36.96
N ALA A 60 16.39 -8.58 -38.17
CA ALA A 60 15.43 -7.59 -38.64
C ALA A 60 13.99 -8.14 -38.65
N SER A 61 13.80 -9.42 -38.99
CA SER A 61 12.50 -10.08 -38.97
C SER A 61 11.90 -10.15 -37.57
N TYR A 62 12.71 -10.45 -36.56
CA TYR A 62 12.25 -10.51 -35.17
C TYR A 62 11.94 -9.12 -34.60
N ARG A 63 12.71 -8.10 -35.00
CA ARG A 63 12.43 -6.71 -34.61
C ARG A 63 11.14 -6.14 -35.21
N LYS A 64 10.70 -6.68 -36.34
CA LYS A 64 9.41 -6.35 -37.00
C LYS A 64 8.26 -7.25 -36.54
N TRP A 65 8.51 -8.20 -35.65
CA TRP A 65 7.49 -9.12 -35.20
C TRP A 65 6.60 -8.41 -34.18
N GLU A 66 5.34 -8.20 -34.58
CA GLU A 66 4.29 -7.71 -33.71
C GLU A 66 3.37 -8.88 -33.35
N LEU A 67 2.84 -8.89 -32.13
CA LEU A 67 1.83 -9.87 -31.74
C LEU A 67 0.57 -9.64 -32.57
N GLY A 68 0.16 -10.64 -33.36
CA GLY A 68 -1.08 -10.61 -34.13
C GLY A 68 -2.36 -10.72 -33.30
N TYR A 69 -2.26 -10.59 -31.98
CA TYR A 69 -3.38 -10.63 -31.05
C TYR A 69 -3.28 -9.49 -30.03
N ALA A 70 -4.43 -8.95 -29.64
CA ALA A 70 -4.49 -7.94 -28.60
C ALA A 70 -4.24 -8.60 -27.24
N ILE A 71 -3.36 -8.03 -26.43
CA ILE A 71 -3.23 -8.32 -24.99
C ILE A 71 -4.33 -7.54 -24.25
N ALA A 72 -5.57 -7.67 -24.71
CA ALA A 72 -6.72 -7.18 -23.97
C ALA A 72 -7.08 -8.24 -22.95
N GLU A 73 -7.40 -7.82 -21.73
CA GLU A 73 -7.99 -8.73 -20.75
C GLU A 73 -9.27 -9.33 -21.37
N PRO A 74 -9.33 -10.66 -21.55
CA PRO A 74 -10.51 -11.28 -22.12
C PRO A 74 -11.73 -10.96 -21.25
N PRO A 75 -12.93 -10.82 -21.85
CA PRO A 75 -14.16 -10.54 -21.10
C PRO A 75 -14.43 -11.52 -19.97
N GLU A 76 -13.91 -12.74 -20.08
CA GLU A 76 -14.01 -13.82 -19.09
C GLU A 76 -13.21 -13.55 -17.80
N LEU A 77 -12.15 -12.73 -17.88
CA LEU A 77 -11.36 -12.31 -16.71
C LEU A 77 -11.85 -10.98 -16.12
N ARG A 78 -12.71 -10.26 -16.85
CA ARG A 78 -13.36 -9.06 -16.33
C ARG A 78 -14.28 -9.46 -15.19
N LEU A 79 -13.84 -9.22 -13.97
CA LEU A 79 -14.71 -9.31 -12.81
C LEU A 79 -15.91 -8.39 -13.04
N PRO A 80 -17.15 -8.85 -12.80
CA PRO A 80 -18.31 -7.99 -12.89
C PRO A 80 -18.07 -6.78 -11.99
N PRO A 81 -18.45 -5.56 -12.40
CA PRO A 81 -18.37 -4.40 -11.55
C PRO A 81 -19.21 -4.70 -10.33
N HIS A 82 -18.51 -5.07 -9.24
CA HIS A 82 -18.97 -5.04 -7.86
C HIS A 82 -20.49 -4.98 -7.75
N VAL A 83 -21.12 -6.12 -7.50
CA VAL A 83 -22.25 -6.09 -6.57
C VAL A 83 -21.64 -5.45 -5.32
N ALA A 84 -21.87 -4.15 -5.15
CA ALA A 84 -21.30 -3.40 -4.05
C ALA A 84 -21.65 -4.20 -2.78
N PRO A 85 -20.68 -4.63 -1.97
CA PRO A 85 -21.02 -5.24 -0.70
C PRO A 85 -21.91 -4.24 0.05
N PRO A 86 -22.99 -4.71 0.71
CA PRO A 86 -23.92 -3.82 1.41
C PRO A 86 -23.13 -2.85 2.26
N ALA A 87 -23.37 -1.55 2.05
CA ALA A 87 -22.58 -0.49 2.68
C ALA A 87 -22.53 -0.75 4.19
N LEU A 88 -21.32 -0.95 4.71
CA LEU A 88 -21.11 -1.09 6.15
C LEU A 88 -21.27 0.29 6.78
N SER A 89 -22.42 0.54 7.40
CA SER A 89 -22.65 1.76 8.17
C SER A 89 -22.51 1.48 9.67
N ARG A 90 -21.95 2.43 10.42
CA ARG A 90 -21.81 2.37 11.89
C ARG A 90 -22.69 3.43 12.55
N PRO A 91 -24.01 3.22 12.67
CA PRO A 91 -24.85 4.17 13.38
C PRO A 91 -24.60 4.17 14.89
N ASN A 92 -24.14 3.05 15.49
CA ASN A 92 -23.94 2.91 16.96
C ASN A 92 -22.73 2.04 17.33
N GLY A 93 -21.63 2.15 16.58
CA GLY A 93 -20.39 1.40 16.87
C GLY A 93 -20.36 -0.07 16.42
N THR A 94 -21.51 -0.70 16.19
CA THR A 94 -21.63 -2.09 15.70
C THR A 94 -21.79 -2.14 14.18
N TRP A 95 -21.04 -3.02 13.52
CA TRP A 95 -21.13 -3.25 12.07
C TRP A 95 -22.42 -4.00 11.72
N ARG A 96 -23.23 -3.42 10.82
CA ARG A 96 -24.41 -4.08 10.24
C ARG A 96 -24.36 -3.99 8.72
N LEU A 97 -24.81 -5.06 8.06
CA LEU A 97 -25.00 -5.08 6.61
C LEU A 97 -26.23 -4.22 6.28
N CYS A 98 -26.06 -3.09 5.58
CA CYS A 98 -27.18 -2.28 5.11
C CYS A 98 -27.60 -2.71 3.70
N ALA A 99 -28.83 -3.19 3.54
CA ALA A 99 -29.38 -3.49 2.22
C ALA A 99 -29.46 -2.20 1.39
N VAL A 100 -28.73 -2.15 0.28
CA VAL A 100 -28.85 -1.07 -0.71
C VAL A 100 -30.01 -1.44 -1.62
N SER A 101 -31.15 -0.77 -1.43
CA SER A 101 -32.33 -0.97 -2.29
C SER A 101 -32.02 -0.44 -3.68
N GLN A 102 -31.76 -1.34 -4.64
CA GLN A 102 -31.66 -0.96 -6.04
C GLN A 102 -33.05 -0.54 -6.54
N LYS A 103 -33.21 0.76 -6.82
CA LYS A 103 -34.42 1.30 -7.42
C LYS A 103 -34.40 0.92 -8.90
N VAL A 104 -35.12 -0.15 -9.26
CA VAL A 104 -35.36 -0.51 -10.65
C VAL A 104 -36.14 0.64 -11.27
N ARG A 105 -35.55 1.34 -12.25
CA ARG A 105 -36.28 2.30 -13.10
C ARG A 105 -37.12 1.52 -14.11
N PRO A 106 -38.32 2.05 -14.48
CA PRO A 106 -39.29 1.36 -15.32
C PRO A 106 -38.78 1.12 -16.74
#